data_AF-A0A318EI40-F1
#
_entry.id   AF-A0A318EI40-F1
#
_cell.length_a   1.000
_cell.length_b   1.000
_cell.length_c   1.000
_cell.angle_alpha   90.00
_cell.angle_beta   90.00
_cell.angle_gamma   90.00
#
_symmetry.space_group_name_H-M   'P 1'
#
loop_
_entity.id
_entity.type
_entity.pdbx_description
1 polymer ?
#
loop_
_entity_poly.entity_id
_entity_poly.type
_entity_poly.pdbx_seq_one_letter_code
_entity_poly.pdbx_strand_id
1 'polypeptide(L)'
;MSRRLPIVLLVVVALAAGLYAARLPVLLHISGWVSAIRNPVAPNREVHWQRGPEAPSAPAGERPPNIVVILFDDLGYNDVSTYGGGMPEVPTPNIDAVAAAGVRFRNGYSANAVCSPSRA
;
A
#
# COMPACT_ATOMS: atom_id res chain seq x y z
N MET A 1 -47.72 -22.24 23.07
CA MET A 1 -46.70 -21.48 22.31
C MET A 1 -45.75 -20.83 23.32
N SER A 2 -44.46 -21.17 23.31
CA SER A 2 -43.53 -20.69 24.36
C SER A 2 -43.23 -19.19 24.17
N ARG A 3 -43.17 -18.43 25.27
CA ARG A 3 -42.85 -16.98 25.27
C ARG A 3 -41.48 -16.63 24.66
N ARG A 4 -40.65 -17.63 24.32
CA ARG A 4 -39.31 -17.47 23.74
C ARG A 4 -39.33 -17.22 22.23
N LEU A 5 -40.33 -17.73 21.52
CA LEU A 5 -40.44 -17.60 20.06
C LEU A 5 -40.46 -16.13 19.57
N PRO A 6 -41.26 -15.21 20.15
CA PRO A 6 -41.26 -13.81 19.72
C PRO A 6 -39.93 -13.09 20.02
N ILE A 7 -39.25 -13.46 21.11
CA ILE A 7 -37.96 -12.88 21.49
C ILE A 7 -36.90 -13.28 20.47
N VAL A 8 -36.85 -14.56 20.08
CA VAL A 8 -35.93 -15.06 19.05
C VAL A 8 -36.18 -14.35 17.71
N LEU A 9 -37.45 -14.21 17.31
CA LEU A 9 -37.80 -13.52 16.07
C LEU A 9 -37.33 -12.06 16.08
N LEU A 10 -37.55 -11.35 17.19
CA LEU A 10 -37.15 -9.96 17.33
C LEU A 10 -35.62 -9.79 17.26
N VAL A 11 -34.86 -10.70 17.89
CA VAL A 11 -33.39 -10.71 17.80
C VAL A 11 -32.93 -10.94 16.36
N VAL A 12 -33.50 -11.91 15.64
CA VAL A 12 -33.14 -12.19 14.25
C VAL A 12 -33.43 -10.98 13.34
N VAL A 13 -34.59 -10.36 13.50
CA VAL A 13 -34.96 -9.15 12.73
C VAL A 13 -34.01 -7.99 13.03
N ALA A 14 -33.67 -7.76 14.31
CA ALA A 14 -32.74 -6.72 14.70
C ALA A 14 -31.33 -6.95 14.12
N LEU A 15 -30.83 -8.20 14.16
CA LEU A 15 -29.54 -8.56 13.57
C LEU A 15 -29.54 -8.39 12.05
N ALA A 16 -30.60 -8.82 11.36
CA ALA A 16 -30.74 -8.67 9.92
C ALA A 16 -30.81 -7.18 9.51
N ALA A 17 -31.56 -6.36 10.25
CA ALA A 17 -31.63 -4.92 10.03
C ALA A 17 -30.27 -4.24 10.26
N GLY A 18 -29.55 -4.63 11.32
CA GLY A 18 -28.20 -4.14 11.58
C GLY A 18 -27.20 -4.52 10.49
N LEU A 19 -27.22 -5.78 10.02
CA LEU A 19 -26.38 -6.24 8.92
C LEU A 19 -26.72 -5.50 7.61
N TYR A 20 -28.00 -5.28 7.33
CA TYR A 20 -28.44 -4.52 6.16
C TYR A 20 -28.02 -3.04 6.24
N ALA A 21 -28.13 -2.42 7.41
CA ALA A 21 -27.65 -1.06 7.64
C ALA A 21 -26.13 -0.97 7.42
N ALA A 22 -25.37 -1.99 7.86
CA ALA A 22 -23.92 -2.07 7.69
C ALA A 22 -23.46 -2.78 6.39
N ARG A 23 -24.35 -3.00 5.41
CA ARG A 23 -24.05 -3.85 4.23
C ARG A 23 -22.84 -3.35 3.42
N LEU A 24 -22.69 -2.04 3.23
CA LEU A 24 -21.59 -1.46 2.47
C LEU A 24 -20.22 -1.67 3.13
N PRO A 25 -20.00 -1.29 4.41
CA PRO A 25 -18.72 -1.56 5.06
C PRO A 25 -18.45 -3.05 5.18
N VAL A 26 -19.46 -3.89 5.43
CA VAL A 26 -19.29 -5.35 5.44
C VAL A 26 -18.82 -5.84 4.07
N LEU A 27 -19.49 -5.46 2.98
CA LEU A 27 -19.11 -5.89 1.63
C LEU A 27 -17.71 -5.41 1.21
N LEU A 28 -17.32 -4.20 1.62
CA LEU A 28 -16.01 -3.63 1.28
C LEU A 28 -14.87 -4.28 2.07
N HIS A 29 -15.08 -4.66 3.33
CA HIS A 29 -14.01 -5.14 4.20
C HIS A 29 -13.97 -6.66 4.35
N ILE A 30 -15.05 -7.37 4.02
CA ILE A 30 -15.11 -8.83 4.20
C ILE A 30 -14.01 -9.55 3.41
N SER A 31 -13.66 -9.06 2.21
CA SER A 31 -12.53 -9.60 1.43
C SER A 31 -11.21 -9.39 2.16
N GLY A 32 -10.99 -8.21 2.74
CA GLY A 32 -9.82 -7.89 3.55
C GLY A 32 -9.72 -8.76 4.82
N TRP A 33 -10.82 -8.92 5.56
CA TRP A 33 -10.86 -9.78 6.75
C TRP A 33 -10.62 -11.25 6.40
N VAL A 34 -11.31 -11.76 5.36
CA VAL A 34 -11.11 -13.14 4.89
C VAL A 34 -9.67 -13.35 4.43
N SER A 35 -9.09 -12.39 3.71
CA SER A 35 -7.69 -12.45 3.29
C SER A 35 -6.75 -12.44 4.48
N ALA A 36 -6.96 -11.55 5.46
CA ALA A 36 -6.13 -11.48 6.67
C ALA A 36 -6.18 -12.76 7.52
N ILE A 37 -7.34 -13.43 7.56
CA ILE A 37 -7.51 -14.72 8.25
C ILE A 37 -6.85 -15.86 7.47
N ARG A 38 -7.01 -15.89 6.14
CA ARG A 38 -6.48 -16.97 5.28
C ARG A 38 -4.98 -16.84 5.01
N ASN A 39 -4.50 -15.61 4.92
CA ASN A 39 -3.14 -15.23 4.55
C ASN A 39 -2.61 -14.17 5.55
N PRO A 40 -2.31 -14.59 6.79
CA PRO A 40 -1.78 -13.66 7.78
C PRO A 40 -0.45 -13.08 7.31
N VAL A 41 -0.28 -11.76 7.48
CA VAL A 41 0.97 -11.07 7.18
C VAL A 41 2.06 -11.64 8.09
N ALA A 42 3.13 -12.16 7.49
CA ALA A 42 4.26 -12.67 8.24
C ALA A 42 4.99 -11.54 8.99
N PRO A 43 5.68 -11.83 10.11
CA PRO A 43 6.54 -10.86 10.76
C PRO A 43 7.57 -10.29 9.77
N ASN A 44 7.96 -9.02 9.98
CA ASN A 44 9.03 -8.40 9.23
C ASN A 44 10.29 -9.26 9.31
N ARG A 45 10.88 -9.59 8.15
CA ARG A 45 12.13 -10.32 8.06
C ARG A 45 13.19 -9.39 7.50
N GLU A 46 14.25 -9.20 8.26
CA GLU A 46 15.40 -8.45 7.78
C GLU A 46 15.99 -9.13 6.54
N VAL A 47 16.20 -8.34 5.49
CA VAL A 47 16.89 -8.80 4.29
C VAL A 47 18.38 -8.59 4.52
N HIS A 48 19.16 -9.67 4.48
CA HIS A 48 20.61 -9.56 4.48
C HIS A 48 21.06 -9.07 3.11
N TRP A 49 21.26 -7.76 3.00
CA TRP A 49 21.79 -7.15 1.79
C TRP A 49 23.21 -7.61 1.52
N GLN A 50 23.53 -7.79 0.24
CA GLN A 50 24.92 -7.98 -0.17
C GLN A 50 25.71 -6.74 0.22
N ARG A 51 26.77 -6.93 1.01
CA ARG A 51 27.68 -5.84 1.37
C ARG A 51 28.45 -5.45 0.10
N GLY A 52 28.43 -4.15 -0.23
CA GLY A 52 29.30 -3.59 -1.24
C GLY A 52 30.79 -3.68 -0.84
N PRO A 53 31.72 -3.33 -1.74
CA PRO A 53 33.14 -3.30 -1.41
C PRO A 53 33.42 -2.35 -0.24
N GLU A 54 34.27 -2.77 0.70
CA GLU A 54 34.60 -2.01 1.91
C GLU A 54 35.38 -0.72 1.60
N ALA A 55 36.08 -0.71 0.47
CA ALA A 55 36.82 0.44 -0.02
C ALA A 55 36.35 0.86 -1.41
N PRO A 56 36.37 2.18 -1.71
CA PRO A 56 36.19 2.68 -3.07
C PRO A 56 37.17 2.05 -4.06
N SER A 57 36.72 1.74 -5.27
CA SER A 57 37.60 1.30 -6.36
C SER A 57 38.51 2.40 -6.91
N ALA A 58 38.19 3.68 -6.66
CA ALA A 58 38.95 4.85 -7.10
C ALA A 58 38.62 6.09 -6.21
N PRO A 59 39.40 7.17 -6.31
CA PRO A 59 39.10 8.45 -5.63
C PRO A 59 37.72 9.01 -5.98
N ALA A 60 37.13 9.83 -5.12
CA ALA A 60 35.76 10.33 -5.29
C ALA A 60 35.53 11.13 -6.60
N GLY A 61 36.56 11.81 -7.11
CA GLY A 61 36.47 12.59 -8.36
C GLY A 61 36.66 11.78 -9.65
N GLU A 62 37.09 10.52 -9.54
CA GLU A 62 37.35 9.63 -10.68
C GLU A 62 36.31 8.51 -10.80
N ARG A 63 35.43 8.37 -9.80
CA ARG A 63 34.38 7.37 -9.80
C ARG A 63 33.12 7.89 -10.49
N PRO A 64 32.41 7.03 -11.23
CA PRO A 64 31.05 7.35 -11.65
C PRO A 64 30.15 7.55 -10.42
N PRO A 65 29.06 8.34 -10.55
CA PRO A 65 28.10 8.49 -9.48
C PRO A 65 27.43 7.14 -9.16
N ASN A 66 27.04 6.95 -7.90
CA ASN A 66 26.16 5.84 -7.54
C ASN A 66 24.75 6.13 -8.04
N ILE A 67 24.14 5.17 -8.73
CA ILE A 67 22.76 5.28 -9.21
C ILE A 67 21.89 4.38 -8.33
N VAL A 68 20.94 4.97 -7.61
CA VAL A 68 19.96 4.24 -6.80
C VAL A 68 18.60 4.35 -7.48
N VAL A 69 18.05 3.22 -7.91
CA VAL A 69 16.70 3.14 -8.48
C VAL A 69 15.76 2.64 -7.39
N ILE A 70 14.80 3.47 -7.00
CA ILE A 70 13.73 3.10 -6.06
C ILE A 70 12.46 2.90 -6.88
N LEU A 71 11.92 1.68 -6.85
CA LEU A 71 10.68 1.31 -7.53
C LEU A 71 9.64 0.90 -6.50
N PHE A 72 8.46 1.51 -6.56
CA PHE A 72 7.30 1.13 -5.76
C PHE A 72 6.34 0.28 -6.60
N ASP A 73 5.73 -0.73 -5.98
CA ASP A 73 4.70 -1.54 -6.63
C ASP A 73 3.32 -0.89 -6.45
N ASP A 74 2.54 -0.82 -7.52
CA ASP A 74 1.15 -0.32 -7.54
C ASP A 74 0.92 1.05 -6.85
N LEU A 75 1.95 1.89 -6.74
CA LEU A 75 1.81 3.23 -6.17
C LEU A 75 1.07 4.15 -7.15
N GLY A 76 -0.11 4.62 -6.75
CA GLY A 76 -0.91 5.55 -7.53
C GLY A 76 -0.24 6.93 -7.63
N TYR A 77 -0.39 7.59 -8.77
CA TYR A 77 0.18 8.93 -8.99
C TYR A 77 -0.28 9.94 -7.94
N ASN A 78 -1.54 9.87 -7.49
CA ASN A 78 -2.11 10.77 -6.49
C ASN A 78 -1.83 10.36 -5.03
N ASP A 79 -1.20 9.20 -4.79
CA ASP A 79 -0.91 8.72 -3.43
C ASP A 79 0.27 9.48 -2.79
N VAL A 80 1.10 10.13 -3.61
CA VAL A 80 2.24 10.95 -3.17
C VAL A 80 1.79 12.40 -2.97
N SER A 81 2.11 13.00 -1.82
CA SER A 81 1.68 14.36 -1.47
C SER A 81 2.04 15.40 -2.53
N THR A 82 3.22 15.28 -3.12
CA THR A 82 3.70 16.15 -4.21
C THR A 82 2.82 16.15 -5.48
N TYR A 83 2.05 15.10 -5.77
CA TYR A 83 1.35 14.91 -7.05
C TYR A 83 -0.18 14.98 -6.97
N GLY A 84 -0.76 15.02 -5.77
CA GLY A 84 -2.22 15.12 -5.63
C GLY A 84 -2.71 15.38 -4.21
N GLY A 85 -1.81 15.71 -3.27
CA GLY A 85 -2.12 15.93 -1.86
C GLY A 85 -1.92 14.70 -0.97
N GLY A 86 -1.71 13.51 -1.56
CA GLY A 86 -1.59 12.26 -0.82
C GLY A 86 -2.91 11.88 -0.13
N MET A 87 -2.89 10.82 0.65
CA MET A 87 -3.97 10.60 1.62
C MET A 87 -3.67 11.47 2.85
N PRO A 88 -4.64 12.25 3.39
CA PRO A 88 -4.41 13.13 4.55
C PRO A 88 -3.75 12.41 5.74
N GLU A 89 -4.03 11.12 5.88
CA GLU A 89 -3.52 10.26 6.94
C GLU A 89 -2.14 9.64 6.63
N VAL A 90 -1.62 9.80 5.41
CA VAL A 90 -0.38 9.15 4.92
C VAL A 90 0.54 10.18 4.22
N PRO A 91 1.24 11.03 4.98
CA PRO A 91 2.18 11.99 4.41
C PRO A 91 3.44 11.30 3.86
N THR A 92 4.01 11.81 2.76
CA THR A 92 5.23 11.27 2.14
C THR A 92 6.44 12.24 2.19
N PRO A 93 6.87 12.69 3.39
CA PRO A 93 7.83 13.81 3.52
C PRO A 93 9.21 13.51 2.90
N ASN A 94 9.66 12.26 2.94
CA ASN A 94 10.95 11.87 2.35
C ASN A 94 10.89 11.86 0.82
N ILE A 95 9.76 11.44 0.24
CA ILE A 95 9.56 11.47 -1.22
C ILE A 95 9.46 12.93 -1.67
N ASP A 96 8.74 13.76 -0.93
CA ASP A 96 8.60 15.19 -1.19
C ASP A 96 9.96 15.92 -1.14
N ALA A 97 10.82 15.57 -0.18
CA ALA A 97 12.16 16.14 -0.08
C ALA A 97 13.02 15.82 -1.31
N VAL A 98 13.00 14.57 -1.79
CA VAL A 98 13.70 14.17 -3.03
C VAL A 98 13.12 14.92 -4.23
N ALA A 99 11.79 15.03 -4.30
CA ALA A 99 11.09 15.71 -5.38
C ALA A 99 11.37 17.23 -5.40
N ALA A 100 11.56 17.86 -4.23
CA ALA A 100 11.91 19.27 -4.08
C ALA A 100 13.38 19.56 -4.38
N ALA A 101 14.29 18.64 -4.02
CA ALA A 101 15.72 18.78 -4.27
C ALA A 101 16.14 18.37 -5.70
N GLY A 102 15.24 17.75 -6.47
CA GLY A 102 15.52 17.17 -7.77
C GLY A 102 14.56 17.61 -8.88
N VAL A 103 14.36 16.70 -9.84
CA VAL A 103 13.47 16.91 -10.98
C VAL A 103 12.21 16.06 -10.79
N ARG A 104 11.05 16.65 -11.10
CA ARG A 104 9.73 16.00 -11.05
C ARG A 104 9.16 15.83 -12.44
N PHE A 105 8.74 14.62 -12.76
CA PHE A 105 8.07 14.31 -14.02
C PHE A 105 6.56 14.25 -13.79
N ARG A 106 5.83 15.26 -14.27
CA ARG A 106 4.34 15.28 -14.20
C ARG A 106 3.68 14.31 -15.18
N ASN A 107 4.40 13.95 -16.24
CA ASN A 107 3.95 13.07 -17.32
C ASN A 107 4.93 11.89 -17.46
N GLY A 108 5.05 11.07 -16.42
CA GLY A 108 5.82 9.83 -16.44
C GLY A 108 4.90 8.63 -16.60
N TYR A 109 4.87 8.01 -17.78
CA TYR A 109 4.01 6.85 -18.06
C TYR A 109 4.81 5.56 -17.98
N SER A 110 4.21 4.51 -17.42
CA SER A 110 4.73 3.15 -17.55
C SER A 110 4.53 2.64 -18.97
N ALA A 111 5.42 1.76 -19.43
CA ALA A 111 5.31 1.14 -20.75
C ALA A 111 4.11 0.16 -20.84
N ASN A 112 3.63 -0.33 -19.70
CA ASN A 112 2.49 -1.23 -19.61
C ASN A 112 1.72 -0.99 -18.29
N ALA A 113 0.44 -1.33 -18.27
CA ALA A 113 -0.42 -1.25 -17.09
C ALA A 113 -0.34 -2.48 -16.16
N VAL A 114 0.47 -3.48 -16.51
CA VAL A 114 0.67 -4.71 -15.72
C VAL A 114 2.12 -4.78 -15.23
N CYS A 115 2.34 -5.20 -13.97
CA CYS A 115 3.64 -5.17 -13.31
C CYS A 115 4.74 -5.88 -14.11
N SER A 116 4.50 -7.13 -14.54
CA SER A 116 5.53 -7.93 -15.23
C SER A 116 5.99 -7.29 -16.56
N PRO A 117 5.11 -6.97 -17.53
CA PRO A 117 5.55 -6.31 -18.76
C PRO A 117 5.98 -4.85 -18.57
N SER A 118 5.62 -4.19 -17.46
CA SER A 118 6.14 -2.85 -17.15
C SER A 118 7.60 -2.88 -16.68
N ARG A 119 8.10 -4.01 -16.19
CA ARG A 119 9.43 -4.17 -15.58
C ARG A 119 10.40 -5.04 -16.40
N ALA A 120 9.92 -5.58 -17.53
CA ALA A 120 10.68 -6.46 -18.42
C ALA A 120 11.72 -5.71 -19.26
#